data_AF-A0A328TGB9-F1
#
_entry.id   AF-A0A328TGB9-F1
#
_cell.length_a   1.000
_cell.length_b   1.000
_cell.length_c   1.000
_cell.angle_alpha   90.00
_cell.angle_beta   90.00
_cell.angle_gamma   90.00
#
_symmetry.space_group_name_H-M   'P 1'
#
loop_
_entity.id
_entity.type
_entity.pdbx_description
1 polymer ?
#
loop_
_entity_poly.entity_id
_entity_poly.type
_entity_poly.pdbx_seq_one_letter_code
_entity_poly.pdbx_strand_id
1 'polypeptide(L)'
;MTLYRPRIVVEGDSQSDEEVQFRARKLQADARLNGFALSATLRGFTTANGTLWAPGQRVYVKSDVHGVDDVYFIMRRTFRGGRGQRQETSLLLREDGIWLPDAYPKSGHRKGHRRGKKDKGLWTTWEQVDNA
;
A
#
# COMPACT_ATOMS: atom_id res chain seq x y z
N MET A 1 -12.26 -23.11 -2.89
CA MET A 1 -13.73 -23.03 -2.75
C MET A 1 -14.10 -21.56 -2.77
N THR A 2 -14.77 -21.09 -3.83
CA THR A 2 -15.09 -19.66 -4.01
C THR A 2 -16.40 -19.37 -3.28
N LEU A 3 -16.35 -18.50 -2.27
CA LEU A 3 -17.52 -18.13 -1.47
C LEU A 3 -18.18 -16.89 -2.08
N TYR A 4 -19.46 -16.98 -2.46
CA TYR A 4 -20.23 -15.84 -2.95
C TYR A 4 -20.58 -14.89 -1.79
N ARG A 5 -20.01 -13.68 -1.79
CA ARG A 5 -20.16 -12.67 -0.73
C ARG A 5 -20.42 -11.27 -1.29
N PRO A 6 -21.59 -11.01 -1.89
CA PRO A 6 -21.91 -9.70 -2.42
C PRO A 6 -22.09 -8.67 -1.29
N ARG A 7 -21.67 -7.43 -1.55
CA ARG A 7 -21.94 -6.26 -0.70
C ARG A 7 -22.55 -5.17 -1.55
N ILE A 8 -23.77 -4.75 -1.21
CA ILE A 8 -24.47 -3.65 -1.87
C ILE A 8 -24.36 -2.42 -0.98
N VAL A 9 -24.00 -1.27 -1.56
CA VAL A 9 -23.89 0.01 -0.86
C VAL A 9 -24.67 1.06 -1.63
N VAL A 10 -25.47 1.86 -0.94
CA VAL A 10 -26.24 2.97 -1.52
C VAL A 10 -25.36 4.22 -1.52
N GLU A 11 -25.25 4.85 -2.68
CA GLU A 11 -24.45 6.06 -2.89
C GLU A 11 -25.38 7.18 -3.37
N GLY A 12 -25.55 8.22 -2.55
CA GLY A 12 -26.51 9.31 -2.82
C GLY A 12 -25.94 10.53 -3.53
N ASP A 13 -24.62 10.72 -3.46
CA ASP A 13 -23.97 11.97 -3.91
C ASP A 13 -23.40 11.88 -5.33
N SER A 14 -23.43 10.71 -5.95
CA SER A 14 -22.87 10.52 -7.30
C SER A 14 -23.87 10.97 -8.36
N GLN A 15 -23.38 11.76 -9.31
CA GLN A 15 -24.17 12.35 -10.40
C GLN A 15 -23.91 11.66 -11.75
N SER A 16 -22.98 10.68 -11.79
CA SER A 16 -22.64 9.91 -12.98
C SER A 16 -22.25 8.47 -12.65
N ASP A 17 -22.37 7.58 -13.64
CA ASP A 17 -21.94 6.18 -13.53
C ASP A 17 -20.43 6.07 -13.26
N GLU A 18 -19.63 6.99 -13.81
CA GLU A 18 -18.17 7.02 -13.61
C GLU A 18 -17.81 7.26 -12.13
N GLU A 19 -18.52 8.18 -11.47
CA GLU A 19 -18.35 8.44 -10.04
C GLU A 19 -18.75 7.23 -9.18
N VAL A 20 -19.86 6.57 -9.52
CA VAL A 20 -20.30 5.34 -8.84
C VAL A 20 -19.24 4.25 -8.96
N GLN A 21 -18.69 4.04 -10.16
CA GLN A 21 -17.62 3.07 -10.38
C GLN A 21 -16.35 3.42 -9.62
N PHE A 22 -15.94 4.69 -9.63
CA PHE A 22 -14.78 5.14 -8.86
C PHE A 22 -14.94 4.86 -7.36
N ARG A 23 -16.10 5.17 -6.79
CA ARG A 23 -16.39 4.91 -5.37
C ARG A 23 -16.46 3.41 -5.06
N ALA A 24 -17.07 2.61 -5.94
CA ALA A 24 -17.08 1.15 -5.79
C ALA A 24 -15.65 0.57 -5.77
N ARG A 25 -14.80 1.03 -6.69
CA ARG A 25 -13.38 0.66 -6.74
C ARG A 25 -12.62 1.10 -5.49
N LYS A 26 -12.83 2.33 -5.02
CA LYS A 26 -12.23 2.81 -3.78
C LYS A 26 -12.65 1.96 -2.57
N LEU A 27 -13.93 1.59 -2.48
CA LEU A 27 -14.43 0.72 -1.43
C LEU A 27 -13.77 -0.66 -1.46
N GLN A 28 -13.56 -1.23 -2.66
CA GLN A 28 -12.84 -2.50 -2.83
C GLN A 28 -11.36 -2.37 -2.42
N ALA A 29 -10.68 -1.30 -2.86
CA ALA A 29 -9.31 -1.00 -2.43
C ALA A 29 -9.20 -0.87 -0.91
N ASP A 30 -10.11 -0.12 -0.27
CA ASP A 30 -10.10 0.05 1.18
C ASP A 30 -10.41 -1.27 1.92
N ALA A 31 -11.26 -2.13 1.36
CA ALA A 31 -11.49 -3.47 1.90
C ALA A 31 -10.23 -4.35 1.81
N ARG A 32 -9.54 -4.36 0.66
CA ARG A 32 -8.29 -5.12 0.47
C ARG A 32 -7.17 -4.58 1.35
N LEU A 33 -7.01 -3.25 1.38
CA LEU A 33 -6.08 -2.55 2.25
C LEU A 33 -6.29 -2.94 3.71
N ASN A 34 -7.55 -3.01 4.16
CA ASN A 34 -7.89 -3.40 5.52
C ASN A 34 -7.69 -4.89 5.80
N GLY A 35 -7.79 -5.75 4.79
CA GLY A 35 -7.65 -7.20 4.89
C GLY A 35 -6.25 -7.68 5.31
N PHE A 36 -5.20 -6.89 5.05
CA PHE A 36 -3.82 -7.22 5.43
C PHE A 36 -3.16 -6.08 6.21
N ALA A 37 -2.55 -6.40 7.35
CA ALA A 37 -1.75 -5.45 8.12
C ALA A 37 -0.48 -6.13 8.63
N LEU A 38 0.67 -5.51 8.36
CA LEU A 38 1.95 -5.94 8.92
C LEU A 38 2.44 -4.86 9.90
N SER A 39 2.77 -5.26 11.13
CA SER A 39 3.28 -4.35 12.15
C SER A 39 4.73 -4.68 12.46
N ALA A 40 5.60 -3.68 12.39
CA ALA A 40 7.03 -3.82 12.66
C ALA A 40 7.48 -2.83 13.73
N THR A 41 8.24 -3.30 14.72
CA THR A 41 8.89 -2.45 15.73
C THR A 41 10.38 -2.43 15.46
N LEU A 42 10.93 -1.24 15.27
CA LEU A 42 12.31 -0.99 14.90
C LEU A 42 13.01 -0.19 15.99
N ARG A 43 14.32 -0.36 16.09
CA ARG A 43 15.16 0.48 16.94
C ARG A 43 15.50 1.79 16.22
N GLY A 44 15.44 2.90 16.96
CA GLY A 44 15.75 4.24 16.45
C GLY A 44 14.62 4.84 15.59
N PHE A 45 14.84 6.07 15.11
CA PHE A 45 13.85 6.85 14.35
C PHE A 45 14.17 7.01 12.85
N THR A 46 15.37 6.59 12.44
CA THR A 46 15.86 6.77 11.07
C THR A 46 16.14 5.43 10.41
N THR A 47 16.07 5.45 9.08
CA THR A 47 16.59 4.41 8.21
C THR A 47 18.12 4.33 8.28
N ALA A 48 18.71 3.29 7.67
CA ALA A 48 20.15 3.16 7.54
C ALA A 48 20.81 4.37 6.83
N ASN A 49 20.07 5.07 5.96
CA ASN A 49 20.54 6.24 5.22
C ASN A 49 20.35 7.56 6.00
N GLY A 50 19.93 7.50 7.27
CA GLY A 50 19.67 8.68 8.09
C GLY A 50 18.34 9.38 7.81
N THR A 51 17.57 8.94 6.81
CA THR A 51 16.23 9.48 6.54
C THR A 51 15.26 9.04 7.64
N LEU A 52 14.48 9.99 8.17
CA LEU A 52 13.45 9.71 9.18
C LEU A 52 12.37 8.79 8.61
N TRP A 53 11.89 7.84 9.40
CA TRP A 53 10.71 7.06 9.02
C TRP A 53 9.50 7.99 8.84
N ALA A 54 8.75 7.81 7.76
CA ALA A 54 7.59 8.63 7.42
C ALA A 54 6.49 7.78 6.77
N PRO A 55 5.20 8.01 7.08
CA PRO A 55 4.11 7.51 6.25
C PRO A 55 4.29 7.99 4.81
N GLY A 56 3.88 7.18 3.83
CA GLY A 56 4.15 7.47 2.42
C GLY A 56 5.39 6.76 1.86
N GLN A 57 6.32 6.33 2.72
CA GLN A 57 7.50 5.60 2.28
C GLN A 57 7.16 4.16 1.89
N ARG A 58 7.92 3.63 0.93
CA ARG A 58 7.88 2.22 0.53
C ARG A 58 9.09 1.50 1.12
N VAL A 59 8.86 0.34 1.71
CA VAL A 59 9.88 -0.45 2.39
C VAL A 59 9.83 -1.89 1.90
N TYR A 60 10.99 -2.43 1.57
CA TYR A 60 11.11 -3.86 1.33
C TYR A 60 11.21 -4.58 2.67
N VAL A 61 10.34 -5.57 2.87
CA VAL A 61 10.34 -6.38 4.09
C VAL A 61 10.64 -7.82 3.71
N LYS A 62 11.63 -8.37 4.40
CA LYS A 62 11.97 -9.78 4.35
C LYS A 62 11.84 -10.40 5.72
N SER A 63 11.00 -11.42 5.84
CA SER A 63 10.84 -12.22 7.04
C SER A 63 10.52 -13.66 6.66
N ASP A 64 11.52 -14.52 6.78
CA ASP A 64 11.39 -15.95 6.42
C ASP A 64 10.34 -16.66 7.30
N VAL A 65 10.26 -16.29 8.59
CA VAL A 65 9.30 -16.85 9.56
C VAL A 65 7.84 -16.53 9.18
N HIS A 66 7.61 -15.37 8.58
CA HIS A 66 6.27 -14.94 8.16
C HIS A 66 6.01 -15.21 6.67
N GLY A 67 6.97 -15.77 5.92
CA GLY A 67 6.87 -15.96 4.48
C GLY A 67 6.75 -14.64 3.70
N VAL A 68 7.29 -13.55 4.24
CA VAL A 68 7.18 -12.21 3.66
C VAL A 68 8.48 -11.88 2.92
N ASP A 69 8.36 -11.57 1.63
CA ASP A 69 9.46 -11.13 0.78
C ASP A 69 8.91 -10.20 -0.32
N ASP A 70 8.50 -8.99 0.09
CA ASP A 70 7.91 -8.01 -0.84
C ASP A 70 8.03 -6.56 -0.34
N VAL A 71 7.60 -5.62 -1.17
CA VAL A 71 7.52 -4.19 -0.89
C VAL A 71 6.17 -3.84 -0.28
N TYR A 72 6.22 -3.11 0.83
CA TYR A 72 5.05 -2.61 1.55
C TYR A 72 5.09 -1.09 1.68
N PHE A 73 3.91 -0.51 1.88
CA PHE A 73 3.72 0.93 2.07
C PHE A 73 3.53 1.26 3.56
N ILE A 74 4.25 2.27 4.07
CA ILE A 74 4.07 2.76 5.44
C ILE A 74 2.80 3.58 5.52
N MET A 75 1.77 3.02 6.16
CA MET A 75 0.50 3.69 6.40
C MET A 75 0.55 4.58 7.65
N ARG A 76 1.22 4.11 8.70
CA ARG A 76 1.34 4.82 9.97
C ARG A 76 2.72 4.59 10.58
N ARG A 77 3.24 5.62 11.26
CA ARG A 77 4.42 5.51 12.13
C ARG A 77 4.08 5.99 13.54
N THR A 78 4.78 5.47 14.53
CA THR A 78 4.76 5.99 15.91
C THR A 78 6.17 5.94 16.48
N PHE A 79 6.69 7.10 16.89
CA PHE A 79 7.95 7.20 17.60
C PHE A 79 7.73 7.10 19.10
N ARG A 80 8.54 6.30 19.77
CA ARG A 80 8.59 6.17 21.23
C ARG A 80 10.02 6.38 21.69
N GLY A 81 10.20 7.14 22.76
CA GLY A 81 11.51 7.43 23.33
C GLY A 81 11.40 8.44 24.47
N GLY A 82 12.49 8.66 25.19
CA GLY A 82 12.53 9.56 26.34
C GLY A 82 13.48 9.08 27.42
N ARG A 83 13.50 9.77 28.57
CA ARG A 83 14.36 9.41 29.69
C ARG A 83 13.99 8.02 30.21
N GLY A 84 14.93 7.09 30.17
CA GLY A 84 14.72 5.69 30.59
C GLY A 84 13.97 4.81 29.58
N GLN A 85 13.61 5.33 28.40
CA GLN A 85 12.91 4.59 27.35
C GLN A 85 13.81 4.42 26.12
N ARG A 86 13.77 3.23 25.51
CA ARG A 86 14.49 2.99 24.26
C ARG A 86 13.83 3.80 23.13
N GLN A 87 14.65 4.30 22.21
CA GLN A 87 14.15 4.90 20.99
C GLN A 87 13.66 3.78 20.06
N GLU A 88 12.36 3.78 19.80
CA GLU A 88 11.69 2.78 19.00
C GLU A 88 10.72 3.42 18.01
N THR A 89 10.64 2.83 16.82
CA THR A 89 9.64 3.19 15.81
C THR A 89 8.73 2.01 15.57
N SER A 90 7.43 2.19 15.77
CA SER A 90 6.41 1.24 15.32
C SER A 90 5.87 1.68 13.96
N LEU A 91 5.90 0.77 13.00
CA LEU A 91 5.38 0.96 11.64
C LEU A 91 4.16 0.07 11.42
N LEU A 92 3.12 0.64 10.83
CA LEU A 92 2.00 -0.10 10.25
C LEU A 92 2.17 -0.10 8.73
N LEU A 93 2.33 -1.29 8.18
CA LEU A 93 2.60 -1.55 6.78
C LEU A 93 1.37 -2.17 6.13
N ARG A 94 1.10 -1.77 4.89
CA ARG A 94 0.02 -2.29 4.04
C ARG A 94 0.60 -2.71 2.69
N GLU A 95 -0.17 -3.51 1.95
CA GLU A 95 0.15 -3.86 0.56
C GLU A 95 0.41 -2.60 -0.28
N ASP A 96 1.49 -2.62 -1.03
CA ASP A 96 1.88 -1.51 -1.89
C ASP A 96 0.93 -1.37 -3.10
N GLY A 97 0.66 -0.15 -3.53
CA GLY A 97 -0.18 0.14 -4.70
C GLY A 97 -1.71 0.06 -4.50
N ILE A 98 -2.19 -0.36 -3.33
CA ILE A 98 -3.64 -0.56 -3.11
C ILE A 98 -4.36 0.71 -2.65
N TRP A 99 -3.69 1.53 -1.84
CA TRP A 99 -4.34 2.63 -1.11
C TRP A 99 -4.96 3.69 -2.03
N LEU A 100 -4.28 4.04 -3.13
CA LEU A 100 -4.69 5.07 -4.08
C LEU A 100 -4.50 4.56 -5.52
N PRO A 101 -5.46 3.77 -6.05
CA PRO A 101 -5.30 3.08 -7.33
C PRO A 101 -5.30 4.03 -8.54
N ASP A 102 -5.98 5.18 -8.45
CA ASP A 102 -6.15 6.11 -9.57
C ASP A 102 -5.37 7.43 -9.37
N ALA A 103 -4.54 7.54 -8.33
CA ALA A 103 -3.97 8.83 -7.89
C ALA A 103 -2.77 9.33 -8.68
N TYR A 104 -2.05 8.40 -9.30
CA TYR A 104 -0.98 8.74 -10.21
C TYR A 104 -1.50 8.47 -11.61
N PRO A 105 -1.82 9.53 -12.40
CA PRO A 105 -2.18 9.32 -13.80
C PRO A 105 -1.05 8.56 -14.46
N LYS A 106 -1.41 7.65 -15.38
CA LYS A 106 -0.48 6.90 -16.25
C LYS A 106 0.68 7.82 -16.55
N SER A 107 1.87 7.54 -16.00
CA SER A 107 3.05 8.26 -16.43
C SER A 107 3.12 7.98 -17.92
N GLY A 108 2.76 8.97 -18.72
CA GLY A 108 2.76 8.86 -20.16
C GLY A 108 4.14 8.38 -20.50
N HIS A 109 4.22 7.21 -21.13
CA HIS A 109 5.45 6.68 -21.69
C HIS A 109 6.10 7.80 -22.53
N ARG A 110 7.01 8.57 -21.93
CA ARG A 110 8.07 9.22 -22.67
C ARG A 110 8.94 8.07 -23.12
N LYS A 111 8.74 7.68 -24.38
CA LYS A 111 9.55 6.75 -25.16
C LYS A 111 11.03 6.94 -24.80
N GLY A 112 11.57 6.02 -24.03
CA GLY A 112 12.97 5.99 -23.64
C GLY A 112 13.34 4.55 -23.34
N HIS A 113 14.02 3.92 -24.29
CA HIS A 113 14.43 2.53 -24.28
C HIS A 113 15.01 2.06 -22.92
N ARG A 114 14.30 1.17 -22.23
CA ARG A 114 14.93 0.18 -21.35
C ARG A 114 14.13 -1.12 -21.39
N ARG A 115 14.52 -1.96 -22.35
CA ARG A 115 14.12 -3.35 -22.49
C ARG A 115 14.83 -4.12 -21.38
N GLY A 116 14.09 -4.78 -20.48
CA GLY A 116 14.67 -5.87 -19.67
C GLY A 116 14.62 -5.77 -18.14
N LYS A 117 13.68 -5.05 -17.52
CA LYS A 117 13.36 -5.30 -16.11
C LYS A 117 11.84 -5.34 -15.96
N LYS A 118 11.30 -6.51 -15.56
CA LYS A 118 9.94 -6.56 -15.01
C LYS A 118 9.99 -5.74 -13.73
N ASP A 119 9.54 -4.49 -13.80
CA ASP A 119 9.32 -3.69 -12.60
C ASP A 119 8.20 -4.39 -11.82
N LYS A 120 8.60 -5.20 -10.83
CA LYS A 120 7.71 -5.85 -9.85
C LYS A 120 7.06 -4.83 -8.90
N GLY A 121 7.28 -3.54 -9.10
CA GLY A 121 6.75 -2.50 -8.24
C GLY A 121 5.87 -1.60 -9.06
N LEU A 122 4.57 -1.64 -8.76
CA LEU A 122 3.48 -0.72 -9.11
C LEU A 122 2.34 -1.42 -9.84
N TRP A 123 1.35 -1.84 -9.06
CA TRP A 123 -0.01 -2.01 -9.58
C TRP A 123 -0.47 -0.62 -10.05
N THR A 124 -0.50 -0.43 -11.36
CA THR A 124 -0.86 0.85 -11.99
C THR A 124 -2.29 0.79 -12.54
N THR A 125 -2.89 -0.41 -12.58
CA THR A 125 -4.22 -0.65 -13.12
C THR A 125 -4.93 -1.77 -12.34
N TRP A 126 -6.27 -1.67 -12.28
CA TRP A 126 -7.14 -2.65 -11.62
C TRP A 126 -7.04 -4.06 -12.20
N GLU A 127 -6.87 -4.18 -13.52
CA GLU A 127 -6.67 -5.48 -14.18
C GLU A 127 -5.47 -6.24 -13.61
N GLN A 128 -4.44 -5.54 -13.14
CA GLN A 128 -3.28 -6.19 -12.53
C GLN A 128 -3.58 -6.64 -11.09
N VAL A 129 -4.42 -5.90 -10.37
CA VAL A 129 -4.84 -6.20 -8.98
C VAL A 129 -5.76 -7.43 -8.93
N ASP A 130 -6.64 -7.59 -9.93
CA ASP A 130 -7.62 -8.69 -10.01
C ASP A 130 -7.00 -10.02 -10.51
N ASN A 131 -5.89 -9.95 -11.25
CA ASN A 131 -5.20 -11.11 -11.85
C ASN A 131 -3.97 -11.60 -11.04
N ALA A 132 -3.75 -11.04 -9.84
CA ALA A 132 -2.64 -11.39 -8.93
C ALA A 132 -3.13 -12.26 -7.77
#